data_AF-A0A1C5KL74-F1
#
_entry.id   AF-A0A1C5KL74-F1
#
_cell.length_a   1.000
_cell.length_b   1.000
_cell.length_c   1.000
_cell.angle_alpha   90.00
_cell.angle_beta   90.00
_cell.angle_gamma   90.00
#
_symmetry.space_group_name_H-M   'P 1'
#
loop_
_entity.id
_entity.type
_entity.pdbx_description
1 polymer ?
#
loop_
_entity_poly.entity_id
_entity_poly.type
_entity_poly.pdbx_seq_one_letter_code
_entity_poly.pdbx_strand_id
1 'polypeptide(L)'
;MKKKLLFPLFLFTFSAAALTAAAAETPAAEMESSSETSETNTLTFEDLSGYTFEFSSGAGAWSTYFTIEKDGSFAGNYHDSDMGSTGDGYDHGTLYYSEFSGHFTDLTKVDDTTYEMTLSDIAYQNTVGETEIIDSIKYVYSEAYGLTGTDTFKICLPGTPVSALSAEVYSWVSIANDNDTELTLPIIVNEAEELGIYSYKRSTPSEEARSLYDDCKTAYDDLNTKLTAVSTQQEMNTCAGEMYTTTDACLNQLWQLLKDNVPEDKYQEILKEQLQWINEKEAAADKIRQENDGSSSEMQASLDLSARTLARCEDLLTYIQTTTE
;
A
#
# COMPACT_ATOMS: atom_id res chain seq x y z
N MET A 1 4.62 -3.87 -46.26
CA MET A 1 5.98 -3.53 -45.77
C MET A 1 5.91 -3.32 -44.27
N LYS A 2 6.35 -4.30 -43.47
CA LYS A 2 6.54 -4.17 -42.02
C LYS A 2 7.96 -4.69 -41.75
N LYS A 3 8.88 -3.79 -41.40
CA LYS A 3 10.25 -4.14 -41.01
C LYS A 3 10.23 -4.56 -39.53
N LYS A 4 10.54 -5.83 -39.27
CA LYS A 4 10.94 -6.33 -37.95
C LYS A 4 12.38 -5.89 -37.71
N LEU A 5 12.65 -5.15 -36.63
CA LEU A 5 14.00 -5.01 -36.09
C LEU A 5 14.17 -6.07 -35.00
N LEU A 6 15.08 -7.02 -35.24
CA LEU A 6 15.66 -7.89 -34.23
C LEU A 6 16.78 -7.09 -33.53
N PHE A 7 16.80 -7.11 -32.20
CA PHE A 7 17.96 -6.72 -31.40
C PHE A 7 18.76 -7.98 -31.03
N PRO A 8 20.10 -7.98 -31.17
CA PRO A 8 20.93 -9.13 -30.84
C PRO A 8 21.30 -9.16 -29.36
N LEU A 9 21.20 -10.37 -28.79
CA LEU A 9 21.64 -10.76 -27.45
C LEU A 9 23.18 -10.89 -27.45
N PHE A 10 23.89 -10.08 -26.67
CA PHE A 10 25.34 -10.23 -26.47
C PHE A 10 25.61 -11.14 -25.26
N LEU A 11 26.22 -12.28 -25.55
CA LEU A 11 26.77 -13.24 -24.58
C LEU A 11 28.19 -12.79 -24.23
N PHE A 12 28.49 -12.49 -22.96
CA PHE A 12 29.86 -12.34 -22.48
C PHE A 12 30.25 -13.56 -21.64
N THR A 13 31.21 -14.32 -22.16
CA THR A 13 31.89 -15.43 -21.48
C THR A 13 33.00 -14.88 -20.59
N PHE A 14 33.02 -15.25 -19.30
CA PHE A 14 34.18 -15.03 -18.43
C PHE A 14 35.05 -16.29 -18.41
N SER A 15 36.34 -16.11 -18.75
CA SER A 15 37.36 -17.17 -18.73
C SER A 15 38.09 -17.15 -17.38
N ALA A 16 38.16 -18.31 -16.73
CA ALA A 16 39.00 -18.52 -15.55
C ALA A 16 40.43 -18.89 -15.98
N ALA A 17 41.43 -18.30 -15.32
CA ALA A 17 42.81 -18.75 -15.37
C ALA A 17 43.38 -18.80 -13.95
N ALA A 18 44.05 -19.90 -13.65
CA ALA A 18 44.54 -20.27 -12.33
C ALA A 18 46.07 -20.14 -12.20
N LEU A 19 46.49 -19.96 -10.95
CA LEU A 19 47.71 -20.49 -10.29
C LEU A 19 49.10 -19.98 -10.70
N THR A 20 49.88 -19.47 -9.73
CA THR A 20 51.03 -20.19 -9.10
C THR A 20 51.71 -19.39 -7.98
N ALA A 21 52.34 -20.13 -7.06
CA ALA A 21 52.82 -19.73 -5.74
C ALA A 21 54.35 -19.51 -5.66
N ALA A 22 54.80 -18.78 -4.62
CA ALA A 22 55.71 -19.26 -3.54
C ALA A 22 56.77 -18.25 -3.04
N ALA A 23 57.00 -18.32 -1.71
CA ALA A 23 58.23 -18.08 -0.93
C ALA A 23 58.25 -16.89 0.07
N ALA A 24 57.87 -17.26 1.31
CA ALA A 24 58.29 -16.84 2.66
C ALA A 24 59.27 -15.68 2.91
N GLU A 25 58.91 -14.80 3.85
CA GLU A 25 59.59 -14.60 5.16
C GLU A 25 58.69 -13.76 6.11
N THR A 26 58.68 -14.10 7.40
CA THR A 26 58.01 -13.40 8.54
C THR A 26 58.97 -13.59 9.73
N PRO A 27 59.05 -12.74 10.79
CA PRO A 27 57.98 -11.86 11.26
C PRO A 27 58.40 -10.48 11.84
N ALA A 28 57.49 -9.50 11.78
CA ALA A 28 57.41 -8.44 12.77
C ALA A 28 55.93 -8.08 12.97
N ALA A 29 55.48 -8.14 14.22
CA ALA A 29 54.11 -7.87 14.62
C ALA A 29 53.79 -6.39 14.43
N GLU A 30 52.93 -6.08 13.47
CA GLU A 30 52.18 -4.82 13.43
C GLU A 30 50.70 -5.15 13.59
N MET A 31 50.12 -4.45 14.54
CA MET A 31 48.73 -4.52 14.95
C MET A 31 47.89 -3.90 13.82
N GLU A 32 47.48 -4.70 12.84
CA GLU A 32 46.48 -4.26 11.88
C GLU A 32 45.16 -4.08 12.63
N SER A 33 44.82 -2.82 12.87
CA SER A 33 43.45 -2.39 13.05
C SER A 33 42.72 -2.74 11.77
N SER A 34 42.05 -3.90 11.75
CA SER A 34 41.06 -4.23 10.75
C SER A 34 39.96 -3.17 10.84
N SER A 35 40.06 -2.13 10.01
CA SER A 35 38.89 -1.36 9.63
C SER A 35 38.00 -2.35 8.89
N GLU A 36 37.05 -2.94 9.61
CA GLU A 36 35.83 -3.41 9.00
C GLU A 36 35.28 -2.21 8.22
N THR A 37 35.43 -2.25 6.90
CA THR A 37 34.58 -1.48 6.01
C THR A 37 33.16 -1.91 6.35
N SER A 38 32.48 -1.14 7.21
CA SER A 38 31.04 -1.21 7.31
C SER A 38 30.55 -0.89 5.92
N GLU A 39 29.90 -1.84 5.26
CA GLU A 39 29.06 -1.52 4.12
C GLU A 39 28.12 -0.41 4.58
N THR A 40 28.39 0.82 4.15
CA THR A 40 27.53 1.95 4.45
C THR A 40 26.25 1.68 3.68
N ASN A 41 25.26 1.07 4.34
CA ASN A 41 23.90 0.95 3.82
C ASN A 41 23.46 2.35 3.41
N THR A 42 23.53 2.61 2.11
CA THR A 42 23.17 3.88 1.50
C THR A 42 21.69 3.78 1.19
N LEU A 43 20.91 4.77 1.62
CA LEU A 43 19.48 4.80 1.37
C LEU A 43 19.18 4.68 -0.12
N THR A 44 18.20 3.85 -0.46
CA THR A 44 17.68 3.66 -1.82
C THR A 44 16.18 3.95 -1.88
N PHE A 45 15.63 4.10 -3.08
CA PHE A 45 14.18 4.18 -3.26
C PHE A 45 13.46 2.87 -2.87
N GLU A 46 14.15 1.72 -2.92
CA GLU A 46 13.58 0.46 -2.40
C GLU A 46 13.34 0.54 -0.89
N ASP A 47 14.24 1.17 -0.12
CA ASP A 47 14.02 1.40 1.31
C ASP A 47 12.83 2.34 1.56
N LEU A 48 12.67 3.38 0.73
CA LEU A 48 11.55 4.32 0.82
C LEU A 48 10.21 3.68 0.38
N SER A 49 10.25 2.66 -0.47
CA SER A 49 9.04 1.96 -0.93
C SER A 49 8.31 1.16 0.16
N GLY A 50 8.97 0.94 1.29
CA GLY A 50 8.35 0.41 2.51
C GLY A 50 7.49 1.42 3.27
N TYR A 51 7.32 2.65 2.75
CA TYR A 51 6.62 3.73 3.44
C TYR A 51 5.53 4.36 2.57
N THR A 52 4.47 4.83 3.25
CA THR A 52 3.51 5.79 2.72
C THR A 52 3.83 7.15 3.32
N PHE A 53 3.82 8.20 2.51
CA PHE A 53 4.06 9.56 2.93
C PHE A 53 2.75 10.33 2.98
N GLU A 54 2.57 11.13 4.03
CA GLU A 54 1.41 11.98 4.20
C GLU A 54 1.82 13.37 4.69
N PHE A 55 1.19 14.37 4.08
CA PHE A 55 1.24 15.74 4.52
C PHE A 55 -0.17 16.18 4.93
N SER A 56 -0.35 16.45 6.21
CA SER A 56 -1.59 16.98 6.76
C SER A 56 -1.31 17.75 8.06
N SER A 57 -2.30 18.50 8.54
CA SER A 57 -2.26 19.08 9.89
C SER A 57 -2.73 18.13 10.99
N GLY A 58 -3.23 16.94 10.63
CA GLY A 58 -3.85 16.00 11.56
C GLY A 58 -5.23 16.39 12.08
N ALA A 59 -5.72 17.59 11.79
CA ALA A 59 -7.06 18.04 12.16
C ALA A 59 -8.17 17.43 11.28
N GLY A 60 -7.79 16.74 10.20
CA GLY A 60 -8.68 16.20 9.18
C GLY A 60 -9.07 17.25 8.12
N ALA A 61 -9.99 16.87 7.24
CA ALA A 61 -10.51 17.61 6.08
C ALA A 61 -9.57 17.69 4.86
N TRP A 62 -8.25 17.68 5.04
CA TRP A 62 -7.31 17.68 3.93
C TRP A 62 -6.09 16.80 4.19
N SER A 63 -5.53 16.23 3.12
CA SER A 63 -4.19 15.67 3.12
C SER A 63 -3.65 15.49 1.70
N THR A 64 -2.33 15.46 1.58
CA THR A 64 -1.63 14.89 0.43
C THR A 64 -1.04 13.56 0.87
N TYR A 65 -1.41 12.47 0.20
CA TYR A 65 -0.81 11.14 0.44
C TYR A 65 -0.18 10.63 -0.85
N PHE A 66 0.95 9.94 -0.73
CA PHE A 66 1.59 9.24 -1.86
C PHE A 66 2.51 8.11 -1.41
N THR A 67 2.80 7.20 -2.32
CA THR A 67 3.80 6.13 -2.15
C THR A 67 4.90 6.30 -3.19
N ILE A 68 6.14 6.00 -2.79
CA ILE A 68 7.29 5.95 -3.69
C ILE A 68 7.58 4.49 -4.02
N GLU A 69 7.76 4.17 -5.29
CA GLU A 69 8.11 2.84 -5.76
C GLU A 69 9.63 2.65 -5.80
N LYS A 70 10.08 1.40 -5.97
CA LYS A 70 11.51 1.02 -5.89
C LYS A 70 12.42 1.76 -6.87
N ASP A 71 11.87 2.28 -7.95
CA ASP A 71 12.59 3.03 -8.99
C ASP A 71 12.53 4.56 -8.82
N GLY A 72 11.88 5.04 -7.76
CA GLY A 72 11.68 6.47 -7.49
C GLY A 72 10.42 7.06 -8.15
N SER A 73 9.68 6.30 -8.96
CA SER A 73 8.35 6.71 -9.38
C SER A 73 7.42 6.84 -8.17
N PHE A 74 6.45 7.74 -8.20
CA PHE A 74 5.48 7.89 -7.12
C PHE A 74 4.09 8.20 -7.67
N ALA A 75 3.08 7.85 -6.90
CA ALA A 75 1.69 8.17 -7.18
C ALA A 75 0.94 8.46 -5.88
N GLY A 76 -0.07 9.31 -5.97
CA GLY A 76 -0.82 9.74 -4.81
C GLY A 76 -1.99 10.65 -5.16
N ASN A 77 -2.62 11.18 -4.12
CA ASN A 77 -3.65 12.19 -4.29
C ASN A 77 -3.58 13.27 -3.20
N TYR A 78 -4.01 14.46 -3.58
CA TYR A 78 -4.31 15.54 -2.65
C TYR A 78 -5.83 15.69 -2.55
N HIS A 79 -6.32 16.00 -1.35
CA HIS A 79 -7.70 16.44 -1.15
C HIS A 79 -7.80 17.51 -0.06
N ASP A 80 -8.76 18.41 -0.19
CA ASP A 80 -9.22 19.34 0.86
C ASP A 80 -10.73 19.55 0.75
N SER A 81 -11.44 19.13 1.79
CA SER A 81 -12.89 19.08 1.87
C SER A 81 -13.46 20.31 2.55
N ASP A 82 -13.83 21.33 1.76
CA ASP A 82 -14.58 22.49 2.20
C ASP A 82 -16.10 22.26 2.00
N MET A 83 -16.66 21.37 2.84
CA MET A 83 -18.06 20.97 2.75
C MET A 83 -19.04 22.10 3.13
N GLY A 84 -18.55 23.22 3.66
CA GLY A 84 -19.35 24.42 3.92
C GLY A 84 -19.47 25.35 2.71
N SER A 85 -18.52 25.27 1.77
CA SER A 85 -18.50 26.07 0.55
C SER A 85 -19.45 25.49 -0.50
N THR A 86 -20.66 26.03 -0.54
CA THR A 86 -21.77 25.57 -1.40
C THR A 86 -22.17 26.64 -2.41
N GLY A 87 -22.92 26.24 -3.44
CA GLY A 87 -23.46 27.16 -4.45
C GLY A 87 -24.39 26.48 -5.45
N ASP A 88 -24.70 27.19 -6.53
CA ASP A 88 -25.65 26.71 -7.54
C ASP A 88 -25.16 25.41 -8.18
N GLY A 89 -25.91 24.33 -7.94
CA GLY A 89 -25.60 22.99 -8.45
C GLY A 89 -24.64 22.18 -7.57
N TYR A 90 -24.09 22.74 -6.49
CA TYR A 90 -23.22 22.04 -5.56
C TYR A 90 -23.56 22.36 -4.09
N ASP A 91 -24.68 21.83 -3.62
CA ASP A 91 -25.16 22.00 -2.24
C ASP A 91 -24.50 21.06 -1.23
N HIS A 92 -23.71 20.09 -1.68
CA HIS A 92 -22.94 19.18 -0.82
C HIS A 92 -21.51 19.64 -0.57
N GLY A 93 -21.09 20.78 -1.10
CA GLY A 93 -19.81 21.42 -0.75
C GLY A 93 -18.80 21.50 -1.91
N THR A 94 -17.58 21.90 -1.57
CA THR A 94 -16.44 22.00 -2.49
C THR A 94 -15.32 21.07 -2.05
N LEU A 95 -14.73 20.35 -3.00
CA LEU A 95 -13.60 19.47 -2.80
C LEU A 95 -12.45 19.92 -3.70
N TYR A 96 -11.36 20.38 -3.10
CA TYR A 96 -10.10 20.55 -3.82
C TYR A 96 -9.45 19.19 -3.94
N TYR A 97 -8.97 18.83 -5.13
CA TYR A 97 -8.56 17.45 -5.39
C TYR A 97 -7.49 17.36 -6.48
N SER A 98 -6.63 16.37 -6.39
CA SER A 98 -5.89 15.86 -7.54
C SER A 98 -5.44 14.43 -7.34
N GLU A 99 -5.48 13.63 -8.40
CA GLU A 99 -4.64 12.45 -8.56
C GLU A 99 -3.37 12.85 -9.32
N PHE A 100 -2.22 12.42 -8.82
CA PHE A 100 -0.94 12.76 -9.41
C PHE A 100 0.03 11.57 -9.43
N SER A 101 0.99 11.65 -10.34
CA SER A 101 2.12 10.72 -10.43
C SER A 101 3.37 11.46 -10.88
N GLY A 102 4.55 11.03 -10.47
CA GLY A 102 5.80 11.67 -10.84
C GLY A 102 7.01 10.78 -10.55
N HIS A 103 8.20 11.38 -10.58
CA HIS A 103 9.45 10.67 -10.30
C HIS A 103 10.41 11.51 -9.46
N PHE A 104 10.88 10.90 -8.36
CA PHE A 104 12.07 11.37 -7.66
C PHE A 104 13.32 10.70 -8.23
N THR A 105 14.38 11.50 -8.39
CA THR A 105 15.69 11.05 -8.88
C THR A 105 16.80 11.57 -7.98
N ASP A 106 18.03 11.18 -8.29
CA ASP A 106 19.24 11.78 -7.72
C ASP A 106 19.30 11.73 -6.18
N LEU A 107 18.85 10.61 -5.59
CA LEU A 107 18.94 10.37 -4.16
C LEU A 107 20.41 10.30 -3.71
N THR A 108 20.88 11.35 -3.05
CA THR A 108 22.28 11.55 -2.68
C THR A 108 22.43 11.80 -1.18
N LYS A 109 23.43 11.17 -0.57
CA LYS A 109 23.71 11.33 0.86
C LYS A 109 24.29 12.73 1.13
N VAL A 110 23.67 13.47 2.05
CA VAL A 110 24.16 14.78 2.54
C VAL A 110 25.01 14.59 3.80
N ASP A 111 24.46 13.84 4.77
CA ASP A 111 25.12 13.44 6.01
C ASP A 111 24.59 12.08 6.48
N ASP A 112 24.92 11.66 7.70
CA ASP A 112 24.59 10.32 8.21
C ASP A 112 23.09 10.04 8.33
N THR A 113 22.25 11.06 8.50
CA THR A 113 20.80 10.89 8.64
C THR A 113 20.00 11.67 7.59
N THR A 114 20.68 12.39 6.69
CA THR A 114 20.03 13.25 5.69
C THR A 114 20.45 12.88 4.28
N TYR A 115 19.46 12.75 3.41
CA TYR A 115 19.63 12.60 1.97
C TYR A 115 18.90 13.72 1.25
N GLU A 116 19.29 14.00 0.02
CA GLU A 116 18.63 14.93 -0.88
C GLU A 116 18.15 14.16 -2.11
N MET A 117 16.98 14.49 -2.63
CA MET A 117 16.43 13.96 -3.87
C MET A 117 15.81 15.07 -4.71
N THR A 118 15.70 14.83 -6.01
CA THR A 118 15.17 15.78 -6.98
C THR A 118 13.81 15.30 -7.49
N LEU A 119 12.80 16.16 -7.46
CA LEU A 119 11.54 15.95 -8.18
C LEU A 119 11.78 16.25 -9.66
N SER A 120 11.86 15.20 -10.47
CA SER A 120 12.17 15.31 -11.90
C SER A 120 10.96 15.63 -12.76
N ASP A 121 9.80 15.08 -12.40
CA ASP A 121 8.51 15.38 -13.02
C ASP A 121 7.35 15.09 -12.07
N ILE A 122 6.23 15.78 -12.31
CA ILE A 122 4.93 15.49 -11.73
C ILE A 122 3.85 15.76 -12.79
N ALA A 123 2.88 14.87 -12.89
CA ALA A 123 1.74 14.94 -13.78
C ALA A 123 0.45 14.76 -12.97
N TYR A 124 -0.60 15.48 -13.40
CA TYR A 124 -1.92 15.45 -12.79
C TYR A 124 -2.92 14.79 -13.74
N GLN A 125 -3.81 13.95 -13.21
CA GLN A 125 -4.84 13.29 -14.02
C GLN A 125 -5.81 14.30 -14.65
N ASN A 126 -6.15 15.36 -13.90
CA ASN A 126 -6.97 16.47 -14.34
C ASN A 126 -6.14 17.75 -14.47
N THR A 127 -6.58 18.67 -15.32
CA THR A 127 -5.90 19.97 -15.48
C THR A 127 -6.08 20.79 -14.21
N VAL A 128 -4.96 21.18 -13.59
CA VAL A 128 -4.96 22.09 -12.44
C VAL A 128 -5.68 23.40 -12.79
N GLY A 129 -6.57 23.83 -11.91
CA GLY A 129 -7.42 25.01 -12.04
C GLY A 129 -8.77 24.77 -12.73
N GLU A 130 -8.98 23.61 -13.36
CA GLU A 130 -10.30 23.23 -13.87
C GLU A 130 -11.24 22.84 -12.72
N THR A 131 -12.54 22.97 -12.98
CA THR A 131 -13.59 22.63 -12.00
C THR A 131 -14.71 21.89 -12.67
N GLU A 132 -15.33 20.97 -11.94
CA GLU A 132 -16.58 20.31 -12.36
C GLU A 132 -17.50 20.05 -11.18
N ILE A 133 -18.76 19.69 -11.46
CA ILE A 133 -19.74 19.35 -10.44
C ILE A 133 -20.17 17.90 -10.66
N ILE A 134 -19.96 17.07 -9.64
CA ILE A 134 -20.31 15.65 -9.62
C ILE A 134 -21.11 15.40 -8.35
N ASP A 135 -22.30 14.80 -8.47
CA ASP A 135 -23.16 14.42 -7.34
C ASP A 135 -23.34 15.53 -6.27
N SER A 136 -23.62 16.75 -6.73
CA SER A 136 -23.81 17.95 -5.91
C SER A 136 -22.55 18.44 -5.16
N ILE A 137 -21.36 17.97 -5.54
CA ILE A 137 -20.07 18.43 -5.01
C ILE A 137 -19.32 19.15 -6.13
N LYS A 138 -18.75 20.32 -5.84
CA LYS A 138 -17.86 21.03 -6.77
C LYS A 138 -16.42 20.56 -6.57
N TYR A 139 -15.87 19.92 -7.58
CA TYR A 139 -14.46 19.57 -7.65
C TYR A 139 -13.66 20.76 -8.17
N VAL A 140 -12.56 21.08 -7.50
CA VAL A 140 -11.56 22.07 -7.92
C VAL A 140 -10.23 21.35 -8.03
N TYR A 141 -9.73 21.19 -9.25
CA TYR A 141 -8.50 20.44 -9.47
C TYR A 141 -7.28 21.28 -9.08
N SER A 142 -6.47 20.78 -8.16
CA SER A 142 -5.40 21.54 -7.48
C SER A 142 -4.04 20.86 -7.57
N GLU A 143 -2.96 21.60 -7.36
CA GLU A 143 -1.62 21.02 -7.24
C GLU A 143 -1.48 20.15 -5.98
N ALA A 144 -0.50 19.25 -5.98
CA ALA A 144 -0.19 18.37 -4.85
C ALA A 144 0.50 19.17 -3.73
N TYR A 145 -0.28 19.69 -2.79
CA TYR A 145 0.25 20.52 -1.71
C TYR A 145 1.33 19.77 -0.90
N GLY A 146 2.44 20.43 -0.58
CA GLY A 146 3.62 19.82 0.03
C GLY A 146 4.71 19.44 -0.97
N LEU A 147 4.34 19.17 -2.23
CA LEU A 147 5.27 18.85 -3.34
C LEU A 147 5.48 20.03 -4.31
N THR A 148 5.07 21.23 -3.91
CA THR A 148 5.15 22.47 -4.70
C THR A 148 6.33 23.35 -4.28
N GLY A 149 6.62 24.39 -5.08
CA GLY A 149 7.57 25.45 -4.71
C GLY A 149 9.06 25.10 -4.83
N THR A 150 9.41 23.82 -5.03
CA THR A 150 10.79 23.36 -5.21
C THR A 150 10.84 22.04 -6.00
N ASP A 151 11.96 21.83 -6.69
CA ASP A 151 12.29 20.53 -7.30
C ASP A 151 13.28 19.73 -6.41
N THR A 152 13.66 20.25 -5.25
CA THR A 152 14.65 19.64 -4.35
C THR A 152 14.03 19.40 -2.97
N PHE A 153 14.15 18.16 -2.49
CA PHE A 153 13.59 17.71 -1.22
C PHE A 153 14.65 16.97 -0.40
N LYS A 154 14.55 17.04 0.93
CA LYS A 154 15.40 16.26 1.82
C LYS A 154 14.65 15.10 2.43
N ILE A 155 15.32 13.97 2.59
CA ILE A 155 14.87 12.86 3.45
C ILE A 155 15.66 12.94 4.76
N CYS A 156 14.97 13.09 5.88
CA CYS A 156 15.57 12.94 7.21
C CYS A 156 15.16 11.59 7.79
N LEU A 157 16.14 10.76 8.12
CA LEU A 157 15.96 9.39 8.59
C LEU A 157 15.72 9.33 10.11
N PRO A 158 15.19 8.20 10.62
CA PRO A 158 15.15 7.92 12.05
C PRO A 158 16.53 8.14 12.71
N GLY A 159 16.53 8.74 13.90
CA GLY A 159 17.74 9.16 14.61
C GLY A 159 18.21 10.58 14.28
N THR A 160 17.59 11.28 13.32
CA THR A 160 17.83 12.71 13.10
C THR A 160 17.40 13.49 14.35
N PRO A 161 18.27 14.31 14.97
CA PRO A 161 17.88 15.13 16.11
C PRO A 161 16.77 16.12 15.73
N VAL A 162 15.72 16.24 16.55
CA VAL A 162 14.65 17.22 16.33
C VAL A 162 15.20 18.66 16.26
N SER A 163 16.26 18.93 17.02
CA SER A 163 16.97 20.23 17.00
C SER A 163 17.69 20.55 15.69
N ALA A 164 17.84 19.58 14.78
CA ALA A 164 18.38 19.79 13.45
C ALA A 164 17.29 20.27 12.46
N LEU A 165 16.01 20.14 12.80
CA LEU A 165 14.88 20.62 11.99
C LEU A 165 14.52 22.07 12.38
N SER A 166 13.93 22.80 11.44
CA SER A 166 13.28 24.07 11.78
C SER A 166 12.04 23.80 12.63
N ALA A 167 11.64 24.78 13.44
CA ALA A 167 10.45 24.67 14.28
C ALA A 167 9.18 24.44 13.44
N GLU A 168 9.09 25.07 12.27
CA GLU A 168 7.94 24.92 11.36
C GLU A 168 7.89 23.53 10.74
N VAL A 169 9.00 23.00 10.23
CA VAL A 169 9.07 21.64 9.69
C VAL A 169 8.70 20.61 10.77
N TYR A 170 9.23 20.75 11.99
CA TYR A 170 8.90 19.83 13.08
C TYR A 170 7.42 19.90 13.47
N SER A 171 6.81 21.09 13.44
CA SER A 171 5.40 21.26 13.81
C SER A 171 4.48 20.36 12.98
N TRP A 172 4.76 20.21 11.68
CA TRP A 172 3.98 19.36 10.75
C TRP A 172 4.11 17.87 11.05
N VAL A 173 5.31 17.40 11.39
CA VAL A 173 5.58 15.97 11.57
C VAL A 173 5.43 15.48 13.00
N SER A 174 5.33 16.41 13.97
CA SER A 174 5.21 16.10 15.39
C SER A 174 4.01 15.21 15.75
N ILE A 175 2.96 15.21 14.93
CA ILE A 175 1.79 14.33 15.13
C ILE A 175 2.10 12.84 14.94
N ALA A 176 3.06 12.52 14.06
CA ALA A 176 3.44 11.15 13.74
C ALA A 176 4.72 10.72 14.45
N ASN A 177 5.50 11.66 15.00
CA ASN A 177 6.78 11.38 15.61
C ASN A 177 6.64 11.05 17.11
N ASP A 178 6.93 9.81 17.49
CA ASP A 178 6.73 9.30 18.85
C ASP A 178 7.82 9.72 19.88
N ASN A 179 8.73 10.62 19.51
CA ASN A 179 9.88 11.01 20.34
C ASN A 179 10.23 12.51 20.18
N ASP A 180 10.33 13.26 21.29
CA ASP A 180 10.59 14.71 21.25
C ASP A 180 12.05 15.11 21.02
N THR A 181 12.98 14.15 20.92
CA THR A 181 14.43 14.40 20.83
C THR A 181 15.03 14.01 19.48
N GLU A 182 14.51 12.96 18.86
CA GLU A 182 14.96 12.44 17.57
C GLU A 182 13.77 11.91 16.75
N LEU A 183 13.91 11.88 15.44
CA LEU A 183 12.90 11.28 14.57
C LEU A 183 12.84 9.77 14.76
N THR A 184 11.63 9.20 14.79
CA THR A 184 11.38 7.75 14.84
C THR A 184 11.04 7.15 13.47
N LEU A 185 10.79 8.02 12.49
CA LEU A 185 10.33 7.67 11.15
C LEU A 185 11.03 8.56 10.10
N PRO A 186 11.16 8.11 8.83
CA PRO A 186 11.61 8.96 7.75
C PRO A 186 10.61 10.09 7.48
N ILE A 187 11.11 11.31 7.27
CA ILE A 187 10.28 12.44 6.81
C ILE A 187 10.85 13.00 5.50
N ILE A 188 9.98 13.59 4.69
CA ILE A 188 10.39 14.43 3.56
C ILE A 188 10.27 15.89 3.99
N VAL A 189 11.31 16.68 3.75
CA VAL A 189 11.34 18.12 4.05
C VAL A 189 11.34 18.90 2.74
N ASN A 190 10.33 19.77 2.60
CA ASN A 190 10.31 20.82 1.59
C ASN A 190 10.81 22.10 2.26
N GLU A 191 12.11 22.37 2.14
CA GLU A 191 12.74 23.53 2.78
C GLU A 191 12.27 24.87 2.20
N ALA A 192 11.86 24.91 0.93
CA ALA A 192 11.43 26.14 0.27
C ALA A 192 10.13 26.69 0.88
N GLU A 193 9.26 25.80 1.38
CA GLU A 193 7.96 26.13 1.97
C GLU A 193 7.90 25.84 3.48
N GLU A 194 9.02 25.42 4.09
CA GLU A 194 9.14 25.01 5.51
C GLU A 194 8.14 23.91 5.92
N LEU A 195 7.87 22.97 5.02
CA LEU A 195 6.91 21.87 5.23
C LEU A 195 7.61 20.56 5.58
N GLY A 196 6.98 19.80 6.47
CA GLY A 196 7.38 18.44 6.82
C GLY A 196 6.30 17.44 6.45
N ILE A 197 6.65 16.44 5.66
CA ILE A 197 5.79 15.33 5.24
C ILE A 197 6.23 14.10 6.05
N TYR A 198 5.36 13.59 6.89
CA TYR A 198 5.67 12.41 7.71
C TYR A 198 5.37 11.13 6.94
N SER A 199 5.84 10.00 7.47
CA SER A 199 5.62 8.69 6.87
C SER A 199 5.07 7.68 7.87
N TYR A 200 4.46 6.64 7.31
CA TYR A 200 4.10 5.43 8.04
C TYR A 200 4.62 4.22 7.29
N LYS A 201 4.94 3.15 8.01
CA LYS A 201 5.28 1.88 7.36
C LYS A 201 4.07 1.39 6.57
N ARG A 202 4.30 1.06 5.31
CA ARG A 202 3.31 0.43 4.45
C ARG A 202 3.06 -0.98 4.98
N SER A 203 1.79 -1.37 5.10
CA SER A 203 1.44 -2.75 5.38
C SER A 203 1.93 -3.64 4.25
N THR A 204 2.56 -4.75 4.59
CA THR A 204 2.87 -5.80 3.61
C THR A 204 1.56 -6.41 3.09
N PRO A 205 1.55 -7.00 1.88
CA PRO A 205 0.39 -7.74 1.40
C PRO A 205 -0.05 -8.85 2.38
N SER A 206 0.90 -9.47 3.09
CA SER A 206 0.61 -10.45 4.14
C SER A 206 -0.17 -9.85 5.31
N GLU A 207 0.23 -8.67 5.80
CA GLU A 207 -0.44 -7.96 6.89
C GLU A 207 -1.81 -7.42 6.47
N GLU A 208 -1.93 -6.87 5.26
CA GLU A 208 -3.21 -6.41 4.71
C GLU A 208 -4.20 -7.57 4.54
N ALA A 209 -3.75 -8.70 3.98
CA ALA A 209 -4.56 -9.91 3.86
C ALA A 209 -5.03 -10.40 5.23
N ARG A 210 -4.14 -10.38 6.23
CA ARG A 210 -4.47 -10.80 7.60
C ARG A 210 -5.53 -9.89 8.20
N SER A 211 -5.37 -8.57 8.09
CA SER A 211 -6.36 -7.61 8.59
C SER A 211 -7.73 -7.82 7.93
N LEU A 212 -7.78 -7.94 6.59
CA LEU A 212 -9.02 -8.19 5.86
C LEU A 212 -9.72 -9.47 6.33
N TYR A 213 -8.97 -10.55 6.54
CA TYR A 213 -9.50 -11.81 7.03
C TYR A 213 -10.02 -11.70 8.48
N ASP A 214 -9.24 -11.09 9.38
CA ASP A 214 -9.60 -10.98 10.80
C ASP A 214 -10.84 -10.10 11.00
N ASP A 215 -10.97 -9.01 10.22
CA ASP A 215 -12.17 -8.14 10.21
C ASP A 215 -13.39 -8.91 9.68
N CYS A 216 -13.24 -9.64 8.56
CA CYS A 216 -14.29 -10.49 8.02
C CYS A 216 -14.70 -11.58 9.02
N LYS A 217 -13.74 -12.19 9.72
CA LYS A 217 -13.99 -13.27 10.68
C LYS A 217 -14.76 -12.74 11.89
N THR A 218 -14.36 -11.58 12.40
CA THR A 218 -15.06 -10.88 13.49
C THR A 218 -16.50 -10.57 13.09
N ALA A 219 -16.71 -9.95 11.92
CA ALA A 219 -18.04 -9.62 11.42
C ALA A 219 -18.90 -10.88 11.22
N TYR A 220 -18.31 -11.97 10.72
CA TYR A 220 -18.99 -13.25 10.59
C TYR A 220 -19.42 -13.83 11.94
N ASP A 221 -18.55 -13.78 12.96
CA ASP A 221 -18.85 -14.29 14.31
C ASP A 221 -19.93 -13.47 15.02
N ASP A 222 -19.92 -12.15 14.84
CA ASP A 222 -20.95 -11.25 15.34
C ASP A 222 -22.31 -11.53 14.69
N LEU A 223 -22.34 -11.72 13.36
CA LEU A 223 -23.54 -12.09 12.63
C LEU A 223 -24.05 -13.47 13.02
N ASN A 224 -23.17 -14.44 13.25
CA ASN A 224 -23.54 -15.76 13.74
C ASN A 224 -24.14 -15.67 15.16
N THR A 225 -23.57 -14.84 16.04
CA THR A 225 -24.12 -14.58 17.37
C THR A 225 -25.53 -13.97 17.25
N LYS A 226 -25.70 -12.95 16.41
CA LYS A 226 -27.01 -12.32 16.12
C LYS A 226 -28.02 -13.33 15.57
N LEU A 227 -27.61 -14.17 14.62
CA LEU A 227 -28.46 -15.22 14.04
C LEU A 227 -29.04 -16.16 15.10
N THR A 228 -28.25 -16.52 16.13
CA THR A 228 -28.73 -17.38 17.23
C THR A 228 -29.66 -16.68 18.22
N ALA A 229 -29.65 -15.34 18.25
CA ALA A 229 -30.43 -14.53 19.18
C ALA A 229 -31.78 -14.05 18.60
N VAL A 230 -31.91 -13.97 17.28
CA VAL A 230 -33.14 -13.53 16.60
C VAL A 230 -34.24 -14.59 16.65
N SER A 231 -35.50 -14.16 16.60
CA SER A 231 -36.65 -15.06 16.81
C SER A 231 -37.57 -15.18 15.60
N THR A 232 -37.39 -14.34 14.58
CA THR A 232 -38.22 -14.37 13.37
C THR A 232 -37.46 -14.92 12.16
N GLN A 233 -38.16 -15.61 11.27
CA GLN A 233 -37.58 -16.13 10.02
C GLN A 233 -37.02 -15.01 9.14
N GLN A 234 -37.64 -13.83 9.16
CA GLN A 234 -37.17 -12.68 8.40
C GLN A 234 -35.79 -12.21 8.88
N GLU A 235 -35.62 -12.06 10.19
CA GLU A 235 -34.32 -11.67 10.78
C GLU A 235 -33.25 -12.73 10.53
N MET A 236 -33.59 -14.02 10.63
CA MET A 236 -32.65 -15.10 10.33
C MET A 236 -32.20 -15.07 8.86
N ASN A 237 -33.13 -14.84 7.92
CA ASN A 237 -32.81 -14.70 6.50
C ASN A 237 -31.91 -13.49 6.26
N THR A 238 -32.17 -12.35 6.91
CA THR A 238 -31.32 -11.16 6.83
C THR A 238 -29.91 -11.45 7.33
N CYS A 239 -29.76 -12.05 8.52
CA CYS A 239 -28.46 -12.42 9.06
C CYS A 239 -27.70 -13.38 8.13
N ALA A 240 -28.35 -14.43 7.62
CA ALA A 240 -27.71 -15.38 6.71
C ALA A 240 -27.23 -14.72 5.41
N GLY A 241 -28.02 -13.79 4.85
CA GLY A 241 -27.63 -13.02 3.66
C GLY A 241 -26.47 -12.04 3.93
N GLU A 242 -26.49 -11.36 5.07
CA GLU A 242 -25.39 -10.50 5.54
C GLU A 242 -24.10 -11.32 5.70
N MET A 243 -24.16 -12.52 6.28
CA MET A 243 -22.99 -13.40 6.44
C MET A 243 -22.37 -13.77 5.09
N TYR A 244 -23.19 -14.11 4.09
CA TYR A 244 -22.67 -14.41 2.75
C TYR A 244 -22.08 -13.17 2.08
N THR A 245 -22.76 -12.02 2.16
CA THR A 245 -22.28 -10.76 1.57
C THR A 245 -20.93 -10.34 2.16
N THR A 246 -20.78 -10.42 3.48
CA THR A 246 -19.52 -10.10 4.18
C THR A 246 -18.38 -11.02 3.73
N THR A 247 -18.62 -12.32 3.69
CA THR A 247 -17.58 -13.30 3.33
C THR A 247 -17.21 -13.22 1.85
N ASP A 248 -18.18 -12.98 0.96
CA ASP A 248 -17.92 -12.82 -0.49
C ASP A 248 -17.15 -11.52 -0.79
N ALA A 249 -17.46 -10.42 -0.10
CA ALA A 249 -16.70 -9.18 -0.20
C ALA A 249 -15.22 -9.39 0.20
N CYS A 250 -15.00 -10.03 1.36
CA CYS A 250 -13.65 -10.37 1.83
C CYS A 250 -12.91 -11.26 0.82
N LEU A 251 -13.57 -12.30 0.29
CA LEU A 251 -12.99 -13.19 -0.72
C LEU A 251 -12.48 -12.41 -1.93
N ASN A 252 -13.28 -11.48 -2.44
CA ASN A 252 -12.93 -10.69 -3.62
C ASN A 252 -11.78 -9.71 -3.33
N GLN A 253 -11.72 -9.12 -2.14
CA GLN A 253 -10.59 -8.26 -1.73
C GLN A 253 -9.30 -9.06 -1.61
N LEU A 254 -9.33 -10.22 -0.94
CA LEU A 254 -8.17 -11.12 -0.85
C LEU A 254 -7.74 -11.64 -2.22
N TRP A 255 -8.68 -11.93 -3.12
CA TRP A 255 -8.38 -12.35 -4.48
C TRP A 255 -7.65 -11.26 -5.27
N GLN A 256 -8.05 -10.00 -5.13
CA GLN A 256 -7.38 -8.87 -5.78
C GLN A 256 -5.96 -8.70 -5.24
N LEU A 257 -5.80 -8.75 -3.92
CA LEU A 257 -4.48 -8.66 -3.29
C LEU A 257 -3.56 -9.80 -3.71
N LEU A 258 -4.09 -11.02 -3.82
CA LEU A 258 -3.37 -12.19 -4.33
C LEU A 258 -2.92 -11.95 -5.78
N LYS A 259 -3.82 -11.50 -6.66
CA LYS A 259 -3.51 -11.24 -8.06
C LYS A 259 -2.39 -10.22 -8.25
N ASP A 260 -2.33 -9.20 -7.40
CA ASP A 260 -1.38 -8.11 -7.56
C ASP A 260 0.01 -8.43 -6.97
N ASN A 261 0.08 -9.37 -6.03
CA ASN A 261 1.30 -9.60 -5.23
C ASN A 261 1.91 -11.01 -5.37
N VAL A 262 1.20 -11.96 -5.98
CA VAL A 262 1.70 -13.33 -6.16
C VAL A 262 2.32 -13.50 -7.57
N PRO A 263 3.46 -14.23 -7.71
CA PRO A 263 4.04 -14.54 -9.01
C PRO A 263 3.04 -15.19 -9.97
N GLU A 264 3.10 -14.80 -11.25
CA GLU A 264 2.13 -15.21 -12.28
C GLU A 264 1.97 -16.73 -12.39
N ASP A 265 3.04 -17.51 -12.26
CA ASP A 265 2.97 -18.98 -12.31
C ASP A 265 2.14 -19.56 -11.16
N LYS A 266 2.34 -19.03 -9.94
CA LYS A 266 1.57 -19.39 -8.75
C LYS A 266 0.12 -18.92 -8.83
N TYR A 267 -0.10 -17.70 -9.30
CA TYR A 267 -1.44 -17.17 -9.54
C TYR A 267 -2.26 -18.08 -10.47
N GLN A 268 -1.68 -18.55 -11.58
CA GLN A 268 -2.37 -19.43 -12.53
C GLN A 268 -2.67 -20.84 -11.97
N GLU A 269 -1.88 -21.32 -11.01
CA GLU A 269 -2.20 -22.56 -10.26
C GLU A 269 -3.42 -22.33 -9.37
N ILE A 270 -3.38 -21.28 -8.54
CA ILE A 270 -4.43 -20.93 -7.58
C ILE A 270 -5.74 -20.59 -8.30
N LEU A 271 -5.70 -19.93 -9.46
CA LEU A 271 -6.88 -19.61 -10.27
C LEU A 271 -7.64 -20.86 -10.71
N LYS A 272 -6.96 -21.96 -11.05
CA LYS A 272 -7.63 -23.21 -11.42
C LYS A 272 -8.38 -23.80 -10.23
N GLU A 273 -7.75 -23.79 -9.06
CA GLU A 273 -8.39 -24.23 -7.81
C GLU A 273 -9.58 -23.35 -7.46
N GLN A 274 -9.45 -22.02 -7.61
CA GLN A 274 -10.52 -21.07 -7.33
C GLN A 274 -11.74 -21.32 -8.22
N LEU A 275 -11.54 -21.52 -9.53
CA LEU A 275 -12.63 -21.82 -10.47
C LEU A 275 -13.30 -23.16 -10.16
N GLN A 276 -12.53 -24.18 -9.78
CA GLN A 276 -13.09 -25.45 -9.36
C GLN A 276 -13.92 -25.29 -8.08
N TRP A 277 -13.36 -24.61 -7.07
CA TRP A 277 -14.03 -24.35 -5.80
C TRP A 277 -15.33 -23.57 -5.98
N ILE A 278 -15.38 -22.56 -6.87
CA ILE A 278 -16.62 -21.82 -7.18
C ILE A 278 -17.70 -22.79 -7.68
N ASN A 279 -17.37 -23.66 -8.64
CA ASN A 279 -18.34 -24.62 -9.18
C ASN A 279 -18.85 -25.58 -8.10
N GLU A 280 -17.97 -26.08 -7.23
CA GLU A 280 -18.34 -26.98 -6.13
C GLU A 280 -19.20 -26.28 -5.07
N LYS A 281 -18.85 -25.04 -4.70
CA LYS A 281 -19.60 -24.18 -3.78
C LYS A 281 -21.03 -23.95 -4.29
N GLU A 282 -21.18 -23.50 -5.53
CA GLU A 282 -22.50 -23.20 -6.10
C GLU A 282 -23.36 -24.46 -6.25
N ALA A 283 -22.77 -25.59 -6.67
CA ALA A 283 -23.48 -26.86 -6.75
C ALA A 283 -23.98 -27.36 -5.38
N ALA A 284 -23.21 -27.15 -4.31
CA ALA A 284 -23.63 -27.49 -2.95
C ALA A 284 -24.82 -26.64 -2.50
N ALA A 285 -24.77 -25.32 -2.75
CA ALA A 285 -25.87 -24.41 -2.42
C ALA A 285 -27.15 -24.73 -3.22
N ASP A 286 -27.02 -25.05 -4.51
CA ASP A 286 -28.16 -25.47 -5.35
C ASP A 286 -28.79 -26.76 -4.85
N LYS A 287 -27.99 -27.71 -4.38
CA LYS A 287 -28.50 -28.93 -3.78
C LYS A 287 -29.32 -28.64 -2.53
N ILE A 288 -28.85 -27.74 -1.65
CA ILE A 288 -29.59 -27.31 -0.45
C ILE A 288 -30.94 -26.67 -0.84
N ARG A 289 -30.94 -25.85 -1.89
CA ARG A 289 -32.16 -25.21 -2.42
C ARG A 289 -33.17 -26.24 -2.96
N GLN A 290 -32.70 -27.31 -3.60
CA GLN A 290 -33.54 -28.36 -4.18
C GLN A 290 -34.07 -29.36 -3.16
N GLU A 291 -33.28 -29.69 -2.12
CA GLU A 291 -33.66 -30.68 -1.10
C GLU A 291 -34.60 -30.10 -0.03
N ASN A 292 -34.62 -28.78 0.14
CA ASN A 292 -35.49 -28.07 1.08
C ASN A 292 -36.64 -27.37 0.33
N ASP A 293 -37.79 -28.04 0.22
CA ASP A 293 -38.98 -27.52 -0.50
C ASP A 293 -39.78 -26.48 0.34
N GLY A 294 -39.10 -25.63 1.12
CA GLY A 294 -39.70 -24.78 2.15
C GLY A 294 -39.06 -23.40 2.32
N SER A 295 -39.67 -22.54 3.13
CA SER A 295 -39.33 -21.12 3.31
C SER A 295 -37.94 -20.82 3.91
N SER A 296 -37.18 -21.83 4.33
CA SER A 296 -35.85 -21.73 4.93
C SER A 296 -34.71 -22.21 4.03
N SER A 297 -35.01 -22.67 2.82
CA SER A 297 -34.00 -23.25 1.91
C SER A 297 -32.92 -22.24 1.51
N GLU A 298 -33.32 -21.01 1.17
CA GLU A 298 -32.41 -19.93 0.79
C GLU A 298 -31.52 -19.48 1.95
N MET A 299 -32.08 -19.45 3.16
CA MET A 299 -31.31 -19.16 4.37
C MET A 299 -30.22 -20.22 4.58
N GLN A 300 -30.59 -21.50 4.48
CA GLN A 300 -29.63 -22.59 4.68
C GLN A 300 -28.54 -22.60 3.59
N ALA A 301 -28.90 -22.28 2.35
CA ALA A 301 -27.94 -22.12 1.26
C ALA A 301 -26.99 -20.94 1.53
N SER A 302 -27.51 -19.79 1.98
CA SER A 302 -26.70 -18.62 2.35
C SER A 302 -25.72 -18.93 3.49
N LEU A 303 -26.14 -19.70 4.49
CA LEU A 303 -25.27 -20.15 5.58
C LEU A 303 -24.14 -21.07 5.07
N ASP A 304 -24.45 -22.04 4.21
CA ASP A 304 -23.43 -22.93 3.61
C ASP A 304 -22.47 -22.16 2.70
N LEU A 305 -22.99 -21.25 1.86
CA LEU A 305 -22.19 -20.35 1.03
C LEU A 305 -21.24 -19.52 1.87
N SER A 306 -21.73 -18.88 2.94
CA SER A 306 -20.91 -18.03 3.81
C SER A 306 -19.81 -18.81 4.52
N ALA A 307 -20.11 -20.00 5.06
CA ALA A 307 -19.14 -20.83 5.76
C ALA A 307 -18.03 -21.34 4.82
N ARG A 308 -18.40 -21.79 3.61
CA ARG A 308 -17.42 -22.21 2.59
C ARG A 308 -16.57 -21.04 2.11
N THR A 309 -17.17 -19.88 1.95
CA THR A 309 -16.49 -18.67 1.48
C THR A 309 -15.48 -18.18 2.52
N LEU A 310 -15.85 -18.15 3.80
CA LEU A 310 -14.92 -17.83 4.89
C LEU A 310 -13.73 -18.80 4.96
N ALA A 311 -13.98 -20.10 4.84
CA ALA A 311 -12.90 -21.09 4.79
C ALA A 311 -11.97 -20.85 3.58
N ARG A 312 -12.54 -20.47 2.43
CA ARG A 312 -11.74 -20.12 1.26
C ARG A 312 -10.94 -18.83 1.45
N CYS A 313 -11.47 -17.84 2.17
CA CYS A 313 -10.69 -16.65 2.55
C CYS A 313 -9.44 -17.03 3.35
N GLU A 314 -9.54 -18.01 4.26
CA GLU A 314 -8.39 -18.51 5.04
C GLU A 314 -7.34 -19.20 4.14
N ASP A 315 -7.78 -19.97 3.14
CA ASP A 315 -6.88 -20.54 2.13
C ASP A 315 -6.15 -19.45 1.33
N LEU A 316 -6.90 -18.44 0.84
CA LEU A 316 -6.32 -17.33 0.06
C LEU A 316 -5.33 -16.52 0.87
N LEU A 317 -5.64 -16.24 2.15
CA LEU A 317 -4.72 -15.63 3.09
C LEU A 317 -3.43 -16.45 3.17
N THR A 318 -3.52 -17.77 3.37
CA THR A 318 -2.34 -18.64 3.43
C THR A 318 -1.51 -18.58 2.16
N TYR A 319 -2.14 -18.56 0.98
CA TYR A 319 -1.41 -18.40 -0.28
C TYR A 319 -0.65 -17.09 -0.38
N ILE A 320 -1.26 -15.97 0.05
CA ILE A 320 -0.60 -14.66 0.07
C ILE A 320 0.62 -14.73 1.01
N GLN A 321 0.42 -15.13 2.26
CA GLN A 321 1.48 -15.14 3.27
C GLN A 321 2.67 -16.02 2.88
N THR A 322 2.41 -17.18 2.29
CA THR A 322 3.48 -18.13 1.91
C THR A 322 4.21 -17.78 0.62
N THR A 323 3.69 -16.83 -0.17
CA THR A 323 4.27 -16.47 -1.46
C THR A 323 4.85 -15.06 -1.50
N THR A 324 4.49 -14.19 -0.55
CA THR A 324 5.01 -12.82 -0.44
C THR A 324 6.14 -12.66 0.59
N GLU A 325 6.44 -13.70 1.38
CA GLU A 325 7.58 -13.78 2.31
C GLU A 325 8.83 -14.40 1.64
#